data_AF-A0A7V1APS3-F1
#
_entry.id   AF-A0A7V1APS3-F1
#
_cell.length_a   1.000
_cell.length_b   1.000
_cell.length_c   1.000
_cell.angle_alpha   90.00
_cell.angle_beta   90.00
_cell.angle_gamma   90.00
#
_symmetry.space_group_name_H-M   'P 1'
#
loop_
_entity.id
_entity.type
_entity.pdbx_description
1 polymer ?
#
loop_
_entity_poly.entity_id
_entity_poly.type
_entity_poly.pdbx_seq_one_letter_code
_entity_poly.pdbx_strand_id
1 'polypeptide(L)'
;MKSKAVMLLILLTWTAHSANAQTRKVYFTKPKITGVSEQQLVPNGYFESENARPEQTGKTDTLRILALRVSFKPDTISETTGNGTFQLVKNDSIIIDPPPHNRAYFQAQLVSLAHYYRSVSKGKLILTGDVYPYGQNDSYRLPHEMAYYNPNTTEAELDQRLS
;
A
#
# COMPACT_ATOMS: atom_id res chain seq x y z
N MET A 1 -17.99 18.25 -75.64
CA MET A 1 -18.31 17.53 -74.40
C MET A 1 -17.19 16.54 -74.05
N LYS A 2 -16.30 16.90 -73.10
CA LYS A 2 -15.54 15.93 -72.27
C LYS A 2 -15.25 16.62 -70.93
N SER A 3 -16.06 16.28 -69.91
CA SER A 3 -15.88 16.70 -68.52
C SER A 3 -14.66 15.96 -67.94
N LYS A 4 -13.71 16.70 -67.35
CA LYS A 4 -12.62 16.11 -66.57
C LYS A 4 -13.05 16.08 -65.10
N ALA A 5 -13.18 14.87 -64.57
CA ALA A 5 -13.46 14.65 -63.15
C ALA A 5 -12.28 15.16 -62.30
N VAL A 6 -12.60 16.00 -61.31
CA VAL A 6 -11.68 16.43 -60.25
C VAL A 6 -11.71 15.34 -59.18
N MET A 7 -10.60 14.64 -59.00
CA MET A 7 -10.42 13.65 -57.94
C MET A 7 -9.93 14.37 -56.68
N LEU A 8 -10.85 14.58 -55.74
CA LEU A 8 -10.57 15.19 -54.43
C LEU A 8 -9.86 14.16 -53.54
N LEU A 9 -8.57 14.36 -53.29
CA LEU A 9 -7.76 13.53 -52.41
C LEU A 9 -7.93 14.01 -50.97
N ILE A 10 -8.71 13.30 -50.15
CA ILE A 10 -8.87 13.58 -48.72
C ILE A 10 -7.71 12.90 -47.97
N LEU A 11 -6.70 13.67 -47.58
CA LEU A 11 -5.62 13.23 -46.69
C LEU A 11 -6.15 13.15 -45.26
N LEU A 12 -6.43 11.93 -44.78
CA LEU A 12 -6.79 11.66 -43.39
C LEU A 12 -5.52 11.67 -42.54
N THR A 13 -5.16 12.81 -41.96
CA THR A 13 -4.00 12.89 -41.04
C THR A 13 -4.35 12.26 -39.70
N TRP A 14 -3.78 11.09 -39.40
CA TRP A 14 -3.78 10.50 -38.07
C TRP A 14 -2.97 11.39 -37.12
N THR A 15 -3.63 12.21 -36.30
CA THR A 15 -2.99 12.78 -35.12
C THR A 15 -2.90 11.70 -34.05
N ALA A 16 -1.73 11.10 -33.89
CA ALA A 16 -1.41 10.30 -32.72
C ALA A 16 -1.45 11.22 -31.49
N HIS A 17 -2.54 11.19 -30.72
CA HIS A 17 -2.54 11.76 -29.38
C HIS A 17 -1.68 10.85 -28.49
N SER A 18 -0.39 11.16 -28.39
CA SER A 18 0.44 10.61 -27.35
C SER A 18 -0.09 11.14 -26.01
N ALA A 19 -0.75 10.27 -25.23
CA ALA A 19 -1.01 10.55 -23.83
C ALA A 19 0.36 10.75 -23.16
N ASN A 20 0.69 12.00 -22.86
CA ASN A 20 1.87 12.37 -22.09
C ASN A 20 1.62 11.89 -20.65
N ALA A 21 1.86 10.62 -20.39
CA ALA A 21 1.99 10.09 -19.05
C ALA A 21 3.25 10.71 -18.46
N GLN A 22 3.10 11.93 -17.92
CA GLN A 22 4.06 12.55 -17.04
C GLN A 22 4.20 11.62 -15.82
N THR A 23 5.07 10.62 -15.89
CA THR A 23 5.52 9.87 -14.72
C THR A 23 6.19 10.87 -13.80
N ARG A 24 5.44 11.40 -12.83
CA ARG A 24 5.99 12.19 -11.74
C ARG A 24 7.00 11.29 -11.04
N LYS A 25 8.29 11.54 -11.26
CA LYS A 25 9.33 11.01 -10.38
C LYS A 25 9.07 11.59 -9.00
N VAL A 26 8.52 10.78 -8.11
CA VAL A 26 8.43 11.13 -6.70
C VAL A 26 9.84 11.04 -6.15
N TYR A 27 10.48 12.19 -5.99
CA TYR A 27 11.77 12.30 -5.34
C TYR A 27 11.57 12.05 -3.85
N PHE A 28 11.73 10.80 -3.41
CA PHE A 28 11.94 10.52 -2.00
C PHE A 28 13.34 11.02 -1.64
N THR A 29 13.43 12.21 -1.07
CA THR A 29 14.64 12.63 -0.38
C THR A 29 14.90 11.60 0.72
N LYS A 30 16.01 10.85 0.65
CA LYS A 30 16.42 9.97 1.76
C LYS A 30 16.57 10.85 3.01
N PRO A 31 15.68 10.76 4.01
CA PRO A 31 15.85 11.57 5.21
C PRO A 31 17.07 11.04 5.96
N LYS A 32 17.89 11.95 6.48
CA LYS A 32 18.98 11.61 7.42
C LYS A 32 18.38 10.74 8.54
N ILE A 33 18.99 9.57 8.77
CA ILE A 33 18.52 8.65 9.81
C ILE A 33 18.97 9.20 11.16
N THR A 34 18.11 10.00 11.77
CA THR A 34 18.22 10.47 13.15
C THR A 34 16.82 10.43 13.74
N GLY A 35 16.59 9.55 14.73
CA GLY A 35 15.35 9.48 15.50
C GLY A 35 14.46 8.28 15.17
N VAL A 36 14.40 7.34 16.11
CA VAL A 36 13.17 6.63 16.49
C VAL A 36 12.27 7.69 17.15
N SER A 37 10.94 7.58 17.04
CA SER A 37 9.99 8.53 17.67
C SER A 37 10.44 8.92 19.08
N GLU A 38 10.63 10.22 19.34
CA GLU A 38 10.94 10.74 20.68
C GLU A 38 9.68 10.82 21.56
N GLN A 39 8.50 10.69 20.95
CA GLN A 39 7.23 10.76 21.63
C GLN A 39 6.69 9.34 21.79
N GLN A 40 6.46 8.94 23.03
CA GLN A 40 5.78 7.70 23.36
C GLN A 40 4.40 7.76 22.72
N LEU A 41 4.25 7.13 21.55
CA LEU A 41 3.11 7.34 20.64
C LEU A 41 1.77 6.86 21.19
N VAL A 42 1.74 6.30 22.41
CA VAL A 42 0.56 6.37 23.25
C VAL A 42 0.92 6.09 24.74
N PRO A 43 0.66 6.97 25.74
CA PRO A 43 0.37 6.50 27.09
C PRO A 43 -1.01 5.81 27.13
N ASN A 44 -1.15 4.73 27.91
CA ASN A 44 -2.42 4.01 28.10
C ASN A 44 -3.61 4.87 28.62
N GLY A 45 -3.42 6.17 28.87
CA GLY A 45 -4.38 7.05 29.55
C GLY A 45 -5.01 8.15 28.68
N TYR A 46 -5.00 8.10 27.34
CA TYR A 46 -5.64 9.16 26.51
C TYR A 46 -7.14 9.33 26.74
N PHE A 47 -7.79 8.40 27.44
CA PHE A 47 -9.20 8.52 27.79
C PHE A 47 -9.44 9.10 29.20
N GLU A 48 -8.41 9.39 30.00
CA GLU A 48 -8.58 9.67 31.44
C GLU A 48 -8.32 11.10 31.93
N SER A 49 -7.98 12.08 31.08
CA SER A 49 -7.81 13.45 31.59
C SER A 49 -8.29 14.55 30.66
N GLU A 50 -9.54 15.01 30.86
CA GLU A 50 -10.08 16.20 30.19
C GLU A 50 -9.44 17.52 30.67
N ASN A 51 -8.70 17.53 31.79
CA ASN A 51 -8.26 18.78 32.44
C ASN A 51 -6.76 19.05 32.49
N ALA A 52 -5.91 18.18 31.92
CA ALA A 52 -4.51 18.51 31.71
C ALA A 52 -4.37 19.03 30.28
N ARG A 53 -4.23 20.35 30.10
CA ARG A 53 -3.69 20.91 28.85
C ARG A 53 -2.17 20.97 28.99
N PRO A 54 -1.40 19.94 28.60
CA PRO A 54 0.02 20.14 28.42
C PRO A 54 0.17 21.22 27.35
N GLU A 55 1.05 22.17 27.61
CA GLU A 55 1.45 23.19 26.65
C GLU A 55 2.10 22.47 25.45
N GLN A 56 1.26 22.08 24.48
CA GLN A 56 1.71 21.35 23.31
C GLN A 56 2.36 22.34 22.36
N THR A 57 3.64 22.57 22.57
CA THR A 57 4.53 23.07 21.53
C THR A 57 4.24 22.27 20.25
N GLY A 58 3.99 22.95 19.13
CA GLY A 58 3.58 22.35 17.85
C GLY A 58 4.69 21.53 17.18
N LYS A 59 5.32 20.60 17.91
CA LYS A 59 6.41 19.76 17.45
C LYS A 59 5.84 18.65 16.57
N THR A 60 6.35 18.58 15.35
CA THR A 60 6.08 17.48 14.42
C THR A 60 6.85 16.23 14.86
N ASP A 61 6.19 15.09 14.87
CA ASP A 61 6.77 13.78 15.14
C ASP A 61 6.93 12.95 13.87
N THR A 62 7.90 12.03 13.86
CA THR A 62 8.17 11.14 12.72
C THR A 62 8.19 9.68 13.16
N LEU A 63 7.26 8.89 12.60
CA LEU A 63 7.21 7.44 12.75
C LEU A 63 7.78 6.75 11.50
N ARG A 64 8.70 5.81 11.71
CA ARG A 64 9.31 4.98 10.66
C ARG A 64 8.69 3.59 10.68
N ILE A 65 8.14 3.16 9.55
CA ILE A 65 7.46 1.88 9.37
C ILE A 65 8.35 0.94 8.56
N LEU A 66 8.61 -0.25 9.09
CA LEU A 66 9.16 -1.37 8.33
C LEU A 66 8.02 -2.32 7.98
N ALA A 67 7.68 -2.40 6.69
CA ALA A 67 6.71 -3.36 6.20
C ALA A 67 7.41 -4.61 5.67
N LEU A 68 7.07 -5.77 6.23
CA LEU A 68 7.62 -7.06 5.82
C LEU A 68 6.61 -7.82 4.96
N ARG A 69 6.99 -8.13 3.73
CA ARG A 69 6.23 -9.04 2.87
C ARG A 69 6.61 -10.48 3.19
N VAL A 70 5.61 -11.21 3.66
CA VAL A 70 5.75 -12.61 4.07
C VAL A 70 4.82 -13.47 3.23
N SER A 71 5.31 -14.60 2.74
CA SER A 71 4.50 -15.63 2.09
C SER A 71 4.59 -16.95 2.86
N PHE A 72 3.57 -17.78 2.70
CA PHE A 72 3.43 -19.08 3.36
C PHE A 72 3.63 -20.21 2.37
N LYS A 73 3.88 -21.42 2.86
CA LYS A 73 3.87 -22.61 2.00
C LYS A 73 2.52 -22.73 1.27
N PRO A 74 2.47 -22.87 -0.08
CA PRO A 74 1.20 -23.00 -0.77
C PRO A 74 0.43 -24.19 -0.29
N ASP A 75 -0.85 -23.96 -0.15
CA ASP A 75 -1.86 -24.94 0.18
C ASP A 75 -3.09 -24.71 -0.72
N THR A 76 -4.05 -25.62 -0.61
CA THR A 76 -5.35 -25.54 -1.28
C THR A 76 -6.49 -25.67 -0.27
N ILE A 77 -6.21 -25.39 1.01
CA ILE A 77 -7.19 -25.55 2.08
C ILE A 77 -8.26 -24.46 1.96
N SER A 78 -9.53 -24.84 2.09
CA SER A 78 -10.66 -23.90 1.94
C SER A 78 -10.87 -22.98 3.14
N GLU A 79 -10.20 -23.26 4.25
CA GLU A 79 -10.28 -22.51 5.52
C GLU A 79 -9.51 -21.18 5.47
N THR A 80 -8.74 -20.94 4.40
CA THR A 80 -7.94 -19.73 4.19
C THR A 80 -8.24 -19.08 2.85
N THR A 81 -8.12 -17.76 2.78
CA THR A 81 -8.29 -17.03 1.52
C THR A 81 -7.01 -17.07 0.68
N GLY A 82 -7.07 -17.67 -0.50
CA GLY A 82 -5.92 -17.82 -1.40
C GLY A 82 -5.01 -18.99 -1.02
N ASN A 83 -3.83 -19.08 -1.65
CA ASN A 83 -2.86 -20.17 -1.44
C ASN A 83 -1.65 -19.74 -0.60
N GLY A 84 -1.74 -18.63 0.16
CA GLY A 84 -0.64 -18.15 0.99
C GLY A 84 0.51 -17.45 0.24
N THR A 85 0.36 -17.19 -1.06
CA THR A 85 1.34 -16.45 -1.86
C THR A 85 0.78 -15.13 -2.42
N PHE A 86 1.66 -14.20 -2.77
CA PHE A 86 1.26 -12.94 -3.39
C PHE A 86 0.81 -13.16 -4.84
N GLN A 87 -0.27 -12.48 -5.24
CA GLN A 87 -0.73 -12.48 -6.63
C GLN A 87 0.14 -11.53 -7.45
N LEU A 88 1.17 -12.07 -8.11
CA LEU A 88 2.15 -11.27 -8.87
C LEU A 88 1.80 -11.07 -10.35
N VAL A 89 0.78 -11.78 -10.84
CA VAL A 89 0.34 -11.68 -12.24
C VAL A 89 -0.75 -10.63 -12.33
N LYS A 90 -0.54 -9.64 -13.20
CA LYS A 90 -1.54 -8.61 -13.47
C LYS A 90 -2.84 -9.23 -13.96
N ASN A 91 -3.96 -8.77 -13.43
CA ASN A 91 -5.29 -9.20 -13.83
C ASN A 91 -6.22 -7.99 -13.91
N ASP A 92 -6.48 -7.53 -15.13
CA ASP A 92 -7.29 -6.34 -15.42
C ASP A 92 -8.79 -6.55 -15.20
N SER A 93 -9.24 -7.79 -15.02
CA SER A 93 -10.64 -8.09 -14.69
C SER A 93 -10.96 -7.81 -13.22
N ILE A 94 -9.94 -7.74 -12.36
CA ILE A 94 -10.10 -7.36 -10.95
C ILE A 94 -10.04 -5.84 -10.86
N ILE A 95 -11.17 -5.20 -10.52
CA ILE A 95 -11.25 -3.74 -10.45
C ILE A 95 -10.83 -3.21 -9.08
N ILE A 96 -11.25 -3.91 -8.03
CA ILE A 96 -10.93 -3.55 -6.65
C ILE A 96 -9.68 -4.31 -6.25
N ASP A 97 -8.65 -3.57 -5.87
CA ASP A 97 -7.39 -4.10 -5.37
C ASP A 97 -6.64 -5.03 -6.36
N PRO A 98 -6.41 -4.58 -7.63
CA PRO A 98 -5.87 -5.44 -8.66
C PRO A 98 -4.43 -5.89 -8.36
N PRO A 99 -4.06 -7.13 -8.73
CA PRO A 99 -2.66 -7.53 -8.79
C PRO A 99 -1.92 -6.76 -9.91
N PRO A 100 -0.59 -6.60 -9.83
CA PRO A 100 0.32 -7.35 -8.98
C PRO A 100 0.45 -6.81 -7.55
N HIS A 101 0.24 -7.67 -6.54
CA HIS A 101 0.50 -7.40 -5.12
C HIS A 101 1.98 -7.54 -4.78
N ASN A 102 2.80 -6.77 -5.49
CA ASN A 102 4.25 -6.78 -5.40
C ASN A 102 4.76 -5.62 -4.50
N ARG A 103 6.07 -5.40 -4.45
CA ARG A 103 6.66 -4.36 -3.60
C ARG A 103 6.09 -2.96 -3.89
N ALA A 104 5.92 -2.61 -5.17
CA ALA A 104 5.41 -1.28 -5.54
C ALA A 104 3.96 -1.06 -5.07
N TYR A 105 3.14 -2.12 -5.10
CA TYR A 105 1.78 -2.10 -4.58
C TYR A 105 1.76 -1.73 -3.08
N PHE A 106 2.53 -2.43 -2.24
CA PHE A 106 2.59 -2.13 -0.81
C PHE A 106 3.25 -0.78 -0.50
N GLN A 107 4.20 -0.34 -1.33
CA GLN A 107 4.77 1.01 -1.21
C GLN A 107 3.71 2.08 -1.48
N ALA A 108 2.84 1.90 -2.48
CA ALA A 108 1.75 2.83 -2.75
C ALA A 108 0.77 2.92 -1.58
N GLN A 109 0.49 1.79 -0.91
CA GLN A 109 -0.31 1.79 0.32
C GLN A 109 0.35 2.55 1.47
N LEU A 110 1.66 2.36 1.69
CA LEU A 110 2.39 3.15 2.70
C LEU A 110 2.38 4.65 2.39
N VAL A 111 2.46 5.04 1.11
CA VAL A 111 2.34 6.44 0.69
C VAL A 111 0.94 6.98 1.00
N SER A 112 -0.10 6.21 0.70
CA SER A 112 -1.49 6.56 1.04
C SER A 112 -1.66 6.75 2.54
N LEU A 113 -1.14 5.81 3.34
CA LEU A 113 -1.14 5.87 4.81
C LEU A 113 -0.44 7.14 5.31
N ALA A 114 0.73 7.45 4.76
CA ALA A 114 1.48 8.65 5.12
C ALA A 114 0.72 9.95 4.79
N HIS A 115 0.03 10.01 3.65
CA HIS A 115 -0.81 11.15 3.29
C HIS A 115 -2.01 11.30 4.23
N TYR A 116 -2.69 10.19 4.54
CA TYR A 116 -3.81 10.20 5.48
C TYR A 116 -3.38 10.75 6.85
N TYR A 117 -2.35 10.16 7.46
CA TYR A 117 -1.92 10.57 8.80
C TYR A 117 -1.34 11.97 8.83
N ARG A 118 -0.64 12.41 7.78
CA ARG A 118 -0.21 13.79 7.66
C ARG A 118 -1.41 14.75 7.62
N SER A 119 -2.46 14.41 6.87
CA SER A 119 -3.67 15.24 6.73
C SER A 119 -4.44 15.34 8.05
N VAL A 120 -4.82 14.20 8.64
CA VAL A 120 -5.66 14.17 9.85
C VAL A 120 -4.93 14.70 11.09
N SER A 121 -3.60 14.55 11.15
CA SER A 121 -2.78 15.14 12.22
C SER A 121 -2.45 16.61 12.01
N LYS A 122 -2.86 17.22 10.87
CA LYS A 122 -2.47 18.59 10.47
C LYS A 122 -0.94 18.78 10.45
N GLY A 123 -0.22 17.77 9.98
CA GLY A 123 1.25 17.79 9.89
C GLY A 123 1.98 17.55 11.22
N LYS A 124 1.27 17.19 12.29
CA LYS A 124 1.89 16.83 13.58
C LYS A 124 2.49 15.43 13.57
N LEU A 125 2.02 14.53 12.70
CA LEU A 125 2.57 13.20 12.49
C LEU A 125 3.02 13.01 11.05
N ILE A 126 4.30 12.66 10.88
CA ILE A 126 4.90 12.31 9.59
C ILE A 126 5.20 10.82 9.62
N LEU A 127 4.68 10.09 8.63
CA LEU A 127 5.04 8.68 8.43
C LEU A 127 6.06 8.57 7.31
N THR A 128 7.06 7.72 7.53
CA THR A 128 7.98 7.25 6.50
C THR A 128 8.05 5.72 6.60
N GLY A 129 8.43 5.04 5.53
CA GLY A 129 8.59 3.60 5.63
C GLY A 129 9.13 2.95 4.37
N ASP A 130 9.56 1.70 4.54
CA ASP A 130 10.12 0.86 3.51
C ASP A 130 9.45 -0.51 3.51
N VAL A 131 9.31 -1.09 2.32
CA VAL A 131 8.81 -2.45 2.12
C VAL A 131 9.99 -3.37 1.82
N TYR A 132 10.09 -4.44 2.61
CA TYR A 132 11.10 -5.50 2.50
C TYR A 132 10.46 -6.85 2.18
N PRO A 133 11.19 -7.76 1.50
CA PRO A 133 12.51 -7.54 0.90
C PRO A 133 12.48 -6.54 -0.26
N TYR A 134 13.64 -6.01 -0.66
CA TYR A 134 13.73 -4.97 -1.68
C TYR A 134 13.39 -5.44 -3.10
N GLY A 135 13.46 -6.74 -3.36
CA GLY A 135 13.09 -7.29 -4.66
C GLY A 135 11.62 -7.05 -4.98
N GLN A 136 11.33 -6.78 -6.26
CA GLN A 136 10.00 -6.37 -6.68
C GLN A 136 8.96 -7.44 -6.35
N ASN A 137 9.28 -8.71 -6.58
CA ASN A 137 8.38 -9.84 -6.39
C ASN A 137 8.74 -10.70 -5.17
N ASP A 138 9.84 -10.40 -4.49
CA ASP A 138 10.39 -11.21 -3.40
C ASP A 138 9.55 -11.13 -2.12
N SER A 139 9.63 -12.16 -1.29
CA SER A 139 9.02 -12.21 0.05
C SER A 139 9.84 -13.11 0.96
N TYR A 140 9.78 -12.86 2.28
CA TYR A 140 10.25 -13.84 3.25
C TYR A 140 9.27 -15.00 3.31
N ARG A 141 9.75 -16.21 3.06
CA ARG A 141 8.89 -17.37 2.99
C ARG A 141 8.94 -18.17 4.28
N LEU A 142 7.79 -18.35 4.90
CA LEU A 142 7.63 -19.17 6.09
C LEU A 142 7.66 -20.67 5.77
N PRO A 143 8.13 -21.52 6.71
CA PRO A 143 8.28 -22.95 6.46
C PRO A 143 6.95 -23.72 6.41
N HIS A 144 5.88 -23.18 7.00
CA HIS A 144 4.58 -23.86 7.10
C HIS A 144 3.47 -23.19 6.28
N GLU A 145 2.38 -23.93 6.07
CA GLU A 145 1.13 -23.48 5.44
C GLU A 145 0.42 -22.46 6.34
N MET A 146 -0.53 -21.69 5.81
CA MET A 146 -1.16 -20.61 6.56
C MET A 146 -1.84 -21.09 7.85
N ALA A 147 -2.52 -22.23 7.80
CA ALA A 147 -3.26 -22.80 8.94
C ALA A 147 -2.37 -23.09 10.16
N TYR A 148 -1.08 -23.38 9.96
CA TYR A 148 -0.15 -23.63 11.07
C TYR A 148 -0.03 -22.42 12.01
N TYR A 149 -0.20 -21.20 11.49
CA TYR A 149 -0.05 -19.96 12.25
C TYR A 149 -1.38 -19.45 12.83
N ASN A 150 -2.49 -20.17 12.64
CA ASN A 150 -3.77 -19.83 13.24
C ASN A 150 -3.85 -20.41 14.67
N PRO A 151 -3.90 -19.55 15.72
CA PRO A 151 -3.97 -20.03 17.10
C PRO A 151 -5.33 -20.67 17.45
N ASN A 152 -6.38 -20.36 16.70
CA ASN A 152 -7.73 -20.86 16.96
C ASN A 152 -7.90 -22.21 16.29
N THR A 153 -7.85 -23.28 17.08
CA THR A 153 -7.92 -24.66 16.58
C THR A 153 -9.19 -25.37 16.97
N THR A 154 -10.02 -24.76 17.82
CA THR A 154 -11.32 -25.28 18.23
C THR A 154 -12.46 -24.44 17.66
N GLU A 155 -13.60 -25.07 17.35
CA GLU A 155 -14.78 -24.33 16.86
C GLU A 155 -15.27 -23.28 17.85
N ALA A 156 -15.16 -23.55 19.16
CA ALA A 156 -15.51 -22.59 20.20
C ALA A 156 -14.64 -21.31 20.17
N GLU A 157 -13.35 -21.40 19.83
CA GLU A 157 -12.45 -20.25 19.70
C GLU A 157 -12.70 -19.45 18.42
N LEU A 158 -13.13 -20.13 17.35
CA LEU A 158 -13.49 -19.49 16.08
C LEU A 158 -14.81 -18.70 16.21
N ASP A 159 -15.80 -19.27 16.91
CA ASP A 159 -17.14 -18.68 17.08
C ASP A 159 -17.18 -17.52 18.10
N GLN A 160 -16.23 -17.45 19.03
CA GLN A 160 -16.17 -16.40 20.06
C GLN A 160 -16.02 -14.97 19.48
N ARG A 161 -15.61 -14.83 18.20
CA ARG A 161 -15.49 -13.52 17.54
C ARG A 161 -16.73 -13.10 16.75
N LEU A 162 -17.75 -13.96 16.68
CA LEU A 162 -19.01 -13.73 15.96
C LEU A 162 -20.20 -13.42 16.89
N SER A 163 -20.00 -13.44 18.21
CA SER A 163 -20.97 -13.06 19.25
C SER A 163 -20.64 -11.71 19.87
#